data_AF-A0A5C5B8H2-F1
#
_entry.id   AF-A0A5C5B8H2-F1
#
_cell.length_a   1.000
_cell.length_b   1.000
_cell.length_c   1.000
_cell.angle_alpha   90.00
_cell.angle_beta   90.00
_cell.angle_gamma   90.00
#
_symmetry.space_group_name_H-M   'P 1'
#
loop_
_entity.id
_entity.type
_entity.pdbx_description
1 polymer ?
#
loop_
_entity_poly.entity_id
_entity_poly.type
_entity_poly.pdbx_seq_one_letter_code
_entity_poly.pdbx_strand_id
1 'polypeptide(L)'
;MATKRYDPSETGFDERYARWVAALESGDDAELVDATAALPTLNKRVLAKLAAVDRDEPDPETRAAQKRLIVLVSEVKANQAARLRERKQAEQRRRDRTVLVERRVELPTTCARCGTKLTEVQRTGRPRLYCSPACRKAAYEDRRAHRDAAVKVQVVEKVVTEVREHRIDVPHPRSDCVKTVLADDDAMLAVIWALTALVRDRSRRAYDPHQTRFKSLSRHAAALHDALRERGRTHHASGSAP
;
A
#
# COMPACT_ATOMS: atom_id res chain seq x y z
N MET A 1 -5.18 4.81 13.34
CA MET A 1 -4.22 5.91 13.60
C MET A 1 -3.17 5.89 12.50
N ALA A 2 -3.19 6.88 11.60
CA ALA A 2 -2.17 6.99 10.56
C ALA A 2 -0.87 7.43 11.21
N THR A 3 0.14 6.55 11.24
CA THR A 3 1.49 6.92 11.66
C THR A 3 1.96 8.08 10.79
N LYS A 4 2.16 9.24 11.42
CA LYS A 4 2.64 10.48 10.79
C LYS A 4 3.83 10.11 9.90
N ARG A 5 3.73 10.40 8.60
CA ARG A 5 4.77 10.08 7.62
C ARG A 5 6.05 10.83 8.00
N TYR A 6 7.18 10.11 8.09
CA TYR A 6 8.50 10.72 8.20
C TYR A 6 8.76 11.52 6.92
N ASP A 7 8.71 12.85 7.02
CA ASP A 7 9.18 13.79 6.01
C ASP A 7 10.36 14.56 6.64
N PRO A 8 11.60 14.43 6.12
CA PRO A 8 12.76 15.09 6.69
C PRO A 8 12.66 16.63 6.65
N SER A 9 11.77 17.18 5.81
CA SER A 9 11.47 18.61 5.77
C SER A 9 10.40 19.06 6.76
N GLU A 10 9.51 18.16 7.24
CA GLU A 10 8.52 18.47 8.29
C GLU A 10 8.97 18.05 9.70
N THR A 11 9.94 17.14 9.84
CA THR A 11 10.32 16.55 11.13
C THR A 11 11.73 16.96 11.55
N GLY A 12 11.85 18.06 12.29
CA GLY A 12 12.92 18.37 13.25
C GLY A 12 14.37 18.16 12.77
N PHE A 13 14.64 18.19 11.46
CA PHE A 13 15.99 17.99 10.93
C PHE A 13 16.93 19.07 11.50
N ASP A 14 16.47 20.31 11.50
CA ASP A 14 17.24 21.44 12.00
C ASP A 14 17.57 21.30 13.48
N GLU A 15 16.62 20.83 14.29
CA GLU A 15 16.85 20.57 15.72
C GLU A 15 17.86 19.45 15.94
N ARG A 16 17.75 18.34 15.20
CA ARG A 16 18.69 17.21 15.30
C ARG A 16 20.09 17.59 14.81
N TYR A 17 20.17 18.34 13.71
CA TYR A 17 21.43 18.82 13.17
C TYR A 17 22.09 19.83 14.11
N ALA A 18 21.33 20.78 14.65
CA ALA A 18 21.83 21.75 15.62
C ALA A 18 22.34 21.05 16.89
N ARG A 19 21.60 20.05 17.41
CA ARG A 19 22.06 19.24 18.56
C ARG A 19 23.34 18.49 18.26
N TRP A 20 23.47 17.92 17.06
CA TRP A 20 24.70 17.24 16.65
C TRP A 20 25.90 18.18 16.53
N VAL A 21 25.70 19.39 16.00
CA VAL A 21 26.74 20.42 15.96
C VAL A 21 27.13 20.86 17.38
N ALA A 22 26.16 21.10 18.26
CA ALA A 22 26.42 21.47 19.65
C ALA A 22 27.22 20.38 20.41
N ALA A 23 26.90 19.10 20.19
CA ALA A 23 27.62 17.98 20.77
C ALA A 23 29.06 17.85 20.24
N LEU A 24 29.28 18.17 18.96
CA LEU A 24 30.64 18.24 18.39
C LEU A 24 31.46 19.37 19.00
N GLU A 25 30.84 20.53 19.23
CA GLU A 25 31.50 21.70 19.80
C GLU A 25 31.77 21.56 21.30
N SER A 26 30.88 20.88 22.03
CA SER A 26 31.04 20.63 23.48
C SER A 26 32.11 19.58 23.79
N GLY A 27 32.40 18.67 22.84
CA GLY A 27 33.31 17.55 23.05
C GLY A 27 32.76 16.48 24.01
N ASP A 28 31.45 16.49 24.27
CA ASP A 28 30.79 15.44 25.07
C ASP A 28 30.58 14.19 24.19
N ASP A 29 31.43 13.19 24.38
CA ASP A 29 31.39 11.94 23.63
C ASP A 29 30.05 11.18 23.78
N ALA A 30 29.40 11.27 24.95
CA ALA A 30 28.12 10.59 25.18
C ALA A 30 26.99 11.29 24.42
N GLU A 31 26.95 12.63 24.50
CA GLU A 31 25.97 13.41 23.75
C GLU A 31 26.19 13.31 22.23
N LEU A 32 27.45 13.23 21.78
CA LEU A 32 27.80 13.08 20.37
C LEU A 32 27.33 11.75 19.80
N VAL A 33 27.44 10.65 20.56
CA VAL A 33 26.92 9.34 20.16
C VAL A 33 25.41 9.39 19.98
N ASP A 34 24.69 9.95 20.95
CA ASP A 34 23.23 10.08 20.90
C ASP A 34 22.77 10.97 19.75
N ALA A 35 23.41 12.13 19.56
CA ALA A 35 23.08 13.05 18.48
C ALA A 35 23.40 12.44 17.09
N THR A 36 24.47 11.64 16.99
CA THR A 36 24.79 10.91 15.75
C THR A 36 23.76 9.83 15.46
N ALA A 37 23.29 9.10 16.48
CA ALA A 37 22.22 8.10 16.31
C ALA A 37 20.90 8.73 15.82
N ALA A 38 20.63 9.99 16.18
CA ALA A 38 19.47 10.75 15.73
C ALA A 38 19.55 11.19 14.24
N LEU A 39 20.71 11.07 13.61
CA LEU A 39 20.96 11.34 12.19
C LEU A 39 21.45 10.06 11.50
N PRO A 40 20.54 9.09 11.24
CA PRO A 40 20.91 7.75 10.81
C PRO A 40 21.66 7.69 9.47
N THR A 41 21.67 8.77 8.69
CA THR A 41 22.48 8.85 7.46
C THR A 41 23.92 9.32 7.64
N LEU A 42 24.33 9.74 8.84
CA LEU A 42 25.73 10.05 9.21
C LEU A 42 26.58 8.78 9.29
N ASN A 43 26.87 8.20 8.12
CA ASN A 43 27.81 7.09 7.98
C ASN A 43 29.22 7.59 7.62
N LYS A 44 30.20 6.67 7.62
CA LYS A 44 31.61 6.97 7.28
C LYS A 44 31.77 7.77 5.98
N ARG A 45 30.93 7.53 4.97
CA ARG A 45 30.98 8.24 3.68
C ARG A 45 30.52 9.69 3.80
N VAL A 46 29.47 9.95 4.58
CA VAL A 46 29.00 11.31 4.82
C VAL A 46 30.02 12.08 5.67
N LEU A 47 30.52 11.48 6.74
CA LEU A 47 31.57 12.07 7.58
C LEU A 47 32.83 12.43 6.77
N ALA A 48 33.28 11.55 5.86
CA ALA A 48 34.41 11.85 4.99
C ALA A 48 34.17 13.07 4.08
N LYS A 49 32.94 13.30 3.63
CA LYS A 49 32.57 14.50 2.86
C LYS A 49 32.57 15.76 3.72
N LEU A 50 32.08 15.67 4.96
CA LEU A 50 32.13 16.79 5.90
C LEU A 50 33.58 17.18 6.19
N ALA A 51 34.47 16.19 6.40
CA ALA A 51 35.89 16.42 6.59
C ALA A 51 36.59 17.00 5.35
N ALA A 52 36.09 16.74 4.14
CA ALA A 52 36.59 17.39 2.92
C ALA A 52 36.20 18.88 2.89
N VAL A 53 34.94 19.19 3.20
CA VAL A 53 34.48 20.58 3.33
C VAL A 53 35.27 21.35 4.39
N ASP A 54 35.64 20.71 5.50
CA ASP A 54 36.51 21.32 6.52
C ASP A 54 37.89 21.72 6.01
N ARG A 55 38.46 20.97 5.06
CA ARG A 55 39.77 21.25 4.47
C ARG A 55 39.70 22.26 3.34
N ASP A 56 38.65 22.17 2.53
CA ASP A 56 38.61 22.81 1.21
C ASP A 56 37.91 24.19 1.25
N GLU A 57 37.02 24.44 2.22
CA GLU A 57 36.22 25.68 2.30
C GLU A 57 36.75 26.62 3.39
N PRO A 58 37.48 27.70 3.07
CA PRO A 58 38.05 28.61 4.06
C PRO A 58 37.00 29.47 4.78
N ASP A 59 35.88 29.80 4.12
CA ASP A 59 34.85 30.66 4.69
C ASP A 59 33.97 29.91 5.73
N PRO A 60 33.91 30.35 7.00
CA PRO A 60 33.17 29.65 8.05
C PRO A 60 31.67 29.51 7.77
N GLU A 61 31.03 30.55 7.24
CA GLU A 61 29.58 30.54 6.96
C GLU A 61 29.26 29.58 5.82
N THR A 62 30.02 29.66 4.73
CA THR A 62 29.87 28.78 3.57
C THR A 62 30.16 27.33 3.96
N ARG A 63 31.19 27.08 4.79
CA ARG A 63 31.52 25.74 5.30
C ARG A 63 30.36 25.15 6.11
N ALA A 64 29.78 25.91 7.03
CA ALA A 64 28.63 25.49 7.84
C ALA A 64 27.41 25.17 6.96
N ALA A 65 27.12 26.03 5.97
CA ALA A 65 26.03 25.83 5.03
C ALA A 65 26.21 24.57 4.16
N GLN A 66 27.42 24.36 3.63
CA GLN A 66 27.75 23.18 2.82
C GLN A 66 27.63 21.88 3.63
N LYS A 67 28.14 21.86 4.87
CA LYS A 67 27.99 20.71 5.77
C LYS A 67 26.53 20.38 6.04
N ARG A 68 25.72 21.38 6.36
CA ARG A 68 24.27 21.20 6.59
C ARG A 68 23.60 20.61 5.36
N LEU A 69 23.91 21.14 4.17
CA LEU A 69 23.35 20.66 2.91
C LEU A 69 23.73 19.20 2.64
N ILE A 70 24.97 18.79 2.92
CA ILE A 70 25.42 17.40 2.72
C ILE A 70 24.59 16.43 3.57
N VAL A 71 24.39 16.74 4.85
CA VAL A 71 23.61 15.88 5.76
C VAL A 71 22.12 15.89 5.40
N LEU A 72 21.57 17.05 5.04
CA LEU A 72 20.18 17.15 4.60
C LEU A 72 19.92 16.30 3.36
N VAL A 73 20.80 16.39 2.35
CA VAL A 73 20.67 15.62 1.10
C VAL A 73 20.79 14.12 1.36
N SER A 74 21.61 13.67 2.31
CA SER A 74 21.69 12.25 2.66
C SER A 74 20.40 11.74 3.31
N GLU A 75 19.82 12.50 4.24
CA GLU A 75 18.53 12.19 4.88
C GLU A 75 17.39 12.11 3.85
N VAL A 76 17.29 13.10 2.97
CA VAL A 76 16.26 13.14 1.90
C VAL A 76 16.38 11.92 0.99
N LYS A 77 17.60 11.59 0.53
CA LYS A 77 17.82 10.41 -0.33
C LYS A 77 17.48 9.10 0.38
N ALA A 78 17.84 8.96 1.66
CA ALA A 78 17.52 7.77 2.44
C ALA A 78 16.01 7.59 2.62
N ASN A 79 15.29 8.68 2.89
CA ASN A 79 13.83 8.66 2.98
C ASN A 79 13.18 8.26 1.65
N GLN A 80 13.57 8.90 0.54
CA GLN A 80 13.07 8.55 -0.78
C GLN A 80 13.30 7.07 -1.11
N ALA A 81 14.48 6.53 -0.78
CA ALA A 81 14.78 5.11 -0.95
C ALA A 81 13.88 4.22 -0.07
N ALA A 82 13.58 4.61 1.17
CA ALA A 82 12.65 3.90 2.04
C ALA A 82 11.23 3.86 1.45
N ARG A 83 10.72 4.99 0.94
CA ARG A 83 9.40 5.06 0.29
C ARG A 83 9.33 4.17 -0.96
N LEU A 84 10.40 4.13 -1.75
CA LEU A 84 10.49 3.24 -2.91
C LEU A 84 10.46 1.76 -2.51
N ARG A 85 11.19 1.38 -1.44
CA ARG A 85 11.16 0.01 -0.90
C ARG A 85 9.77 -0.36 -0.40
N GLU A 86 9.13 0.51 0.37
CA GLU A 86 7.78 0.30 0.87
C GLU A 86 6.77 0.11 -0.27
N ARG A 87 6.86 0.95 -1.31
CA ARG A 87 6.03 0.83 -2.51
C ARG A 87 6.24 -0.51 -3.22
N LYS A 88 7.50 -0.92 -3.43
CA LYS A 88 7.82 -2.22 -4.05
C LYS A 88 7.30 -3.38 -3.21
N GLN A 89 7.46 -3.33 -1.89
CA GLN A 89 6.91 -4.36 -0.99
C GLN A 89 5.38 -4.38 -1.03
N ALA A 90 4.72 -3.21 -1.11
CA ALA A 90 3.28 -3.14 -1.25
C ALA A 90 2.79 -3.75 -2.57
N GLU A 91 3.53 -3.52 -3.67
CA GLU A 91 3.27 -4.13 -4.96
C GLU A 91 3.48 -5.66 -4.90
N GLN A 92 4.57 -6.12 -4.28
CA GLN A 92 4.82 -7.55 -4.11
C GLN A 92 3.70 -8.22 -3.30
N ARG A 93 3.27 -7.61 -2.18
CA ARG A 93 2.12 -8.09 -1.40
C ARG A 93 0.84 -8.17 -2.23
N ARG A 94 0.63 -7.26 -3.20
CA ARG A 94 -0.50 -7.35 -4.13
C ARG A 94 -0.34 -8.52 -5.09
N ARG A 95 0.85 -8.73 -5.64
CA ARG A 95 1.14 -9.87 -6.53
C ARG A 95 0.97 -11.20 -5.82
N ASP A 96 1.53 -11.36 -4.63
CA ASP A 96 1.44 -12.58 -3.83
C ASP A 96 -0.01 -12.91 -3.46
N ARG A 97 -0.86 -11.88 -3.23
CA ARG A 97 -2.31 -12.05 -3.04
C ARG A 97 -3.05 -12.55 -4.28
N THR A 98 -2.55 -12.27 -5.48
CA THR A 98 -3.19 -12.63 -6.76
C THR A 98 -2.71 -13.96 -7.34
N VAL A 99 -1.68 -14.59 -6.76
CA VAL A 99 -1.24 -15.91 -7.23
C VAL A 99 -2.28 -16.95 -6.82
N LEU A 100 -3.08 -17.37 -7.79
CA LEU A 100 -4.02 -18.47 -7.68
C LEU A 100 -3.21 -19.75 -7.45
N VAL A 101 -3.19 -20.26 -6.22
CA VAL A 101 -2.55 -21.54 -5.92
C VAL A 101 -3.41 -22.64 -6.54
N GLU A 102 -3.01 -23.16 -7.71
CA GLU A 102 -3.58 -24.40 -8.24
C GLU A 102 -3.28 -25.53 -7.27
N ARG A 103 -4.22 -25.84 -6.37
CA ARG A 103 -4.05 -26.88 -5.38
C ARG A 103 -4.53 -28.22 -5.96
N ARG A 104 -3.58 -29.07 -6.36
CA ARG A 104 -3.87 -30.50 -6.61
C ARG A 104 -4.01 -31.20 -5.26
N VAL A 105 -5.24 -31.49 -4.85
CA VAL A 105 -5.50 -32.37 -3.71
C VAL A 105 -5.24 -33.80 -4.16
N GLU A 106 -4.23 -34.44 -3.58
CA GLU A 106 -4.00 -35.87 -3.79
C GLU A 106 -5.14 -36.66 -3.15
N LEU A 107 -5.95 -37.32 -3.98
CA LEU A 107 -7.09 -38.11 -3.52
C LEU A 107 -6.60 -39.44 -2.95
N PRO A 108 -7.18 -39.95 -1.85
CA PRO A 108 -6.83 -41.26 -1.31
C PRO A 108 -7.07 -42.36 -2.36
N THR A 109 -6.02 -43.10 -2.70
CA THR A 109 -6.09 -44.22 -3.67
C THR A 109 -6.19 -45.58 -2.98
N THR A 110 -6.02 -45.63 -1.66
CA THR A 110 -5.99 -46.86 -0.85
C THR A 110 -6.96 -46.78 0.33
N CYS A 111 -7.47 -47.95 0.73
CA CYS A 111 -8.35 -48.08 1.88
C CYS A 111 -7.58 -47.75 3.17
N ALA A 112 -8.12 -46.84 3.99
CA ALA A 112 -7.48 -46.43 5.23
C ALA A 112 -7.30 -47.54 6.29
N ARG A 113 -8.01 -48.67 6.14
CA ARG A 113 -7.91 -49.81 7.06
C ARG A 113 -7.04 -50.94 6.53
N CYS A 114 -7.40 -51.51 5.38
CA CYS A 114 -6.75 -52.71 4.85
C CYS A 114 -5.71 -52.42 3.75
N GLY A 115 -5.51 -51.16 3.36
CA GLY A 115 -4.56 -50.77 2.32
C GLY A 115 -4.95 -51.13 0.88
N THR A 116 -6.04 -51.88 0.67
CA THR A 116 -6.50 -52.27 -0.68
C THR A 116 -6.79 -51.05 -1.55
N LYS A 117 -6.42 -51.12 -2.83
CA LYS A 117 -6.67 -50.08 -3.83
C LYS A 117 -8.17 -49.83 -3.99
N LEU A 118 -8.58 -48.57 -3.98
CA LEU A 118 -9.97 -48.17 -4.18
C LEU A 118 -10.29 -48.18 -5.68
N THR A 119 -11.35 -48.89 -6.06
CA THR A 119 -11.76 -49.09 -7.47
C THR A 119 -12.36 -47.84 -8.11
N GLU A 120 -12.83 -46.87 -7.33
CA GLU A 120 -13.45 -45.64 -7.83
C GLU A 120 -13.08 -44.45 -6.94
N VAL A 121 -12.06 -43.70 -7.37
CA VAL A 121 -11.70 -42.42 -6.74
C VAL A 121 -12.46 -41.32 -7.48
N GLN A 122 -13.60 -40.93 -6.94
CA GLN A 122 -14.41 -39.84 -7.51
C GLN A 122 -13.61 -38.53 -7.45
N ARG A 123 -13.49 -37.84 -8.60
CA ARG A 123 -12.76 -36.57 -8.71
C ARG A 123 -13.51 -35.39 -8.09
N THR A 124 -14.82 -35.54 -7.91
CA THR A 124 -15.72 -34.53 -7.35
C THR A 124 -16.50 -35.11 -6.17
N GLY A 125 -16.79 -34.27 -5.17
CA GLY A 125 -17.50 -34.69 -3.95
C GLY A 125 -16.58 -35.30 -2.87
N ARG A 126 -17.18 -35.97 -1.87
CA ARG A 126 -16.44 -36.56 -0.74
C ARG A 126 -15.71 -37.84 -1.18
N PRO A 127 -14.36 -37.88 -1.15
CA PRO A 127 -13.63 -39.08 -1.55
C PRO A 127 -13.96 -40.28 -0.65
N ARG A 128 -14.05 -41.46 -1.26
CA ARG A 128 -14.28 -42.71 -0.54
C ARG A 128 -12.99 -43.08 0.21
N LEU A 129 -13.10 -43.33 1.53
CA LEU A 129 -11.94 -43.67 2.38
C LEU A 129 -11.74 -45.18 2.58
N TYR A 130 -12.78 -45.99 2.36
CA TYR A 130 -12.77 -47.43 2.62
C TYR A 130 -13.26 -48.22 1.41
N CYS A 131 -12.63 -49.38 1.17
CA CYS A 131 -13.01 -50.27 0.07
C CYS A 131 -14.44 -50.83 0.22
N SER A 132 -14.91 -51.08 1.44
CA SER A 132 -16.24 -51.67 1.69
C SER A 132 -16.90 -51.16 2.99
N PRO A 133 -18.23 -51.31 3.14
CA PRO A 133 -18.93 -51.06 4.41
C PRO A 133 -18.39 -51.89 5.58
N ALA A 134 -17.95 -53.13 5.32
CA ALA A 134 -17.33 -53.99 6.32
C ALA A 134 -16.02 -53.37 6.85
N CYS A 135 -15.15 -52.87 5.97
CA CYS A 135 -13.94 -52.15 6.38
C CYS A 135 -14.27 -50.85 7.12
N ARG A 136 -15.35 -50.15 6.77
CA ARG A 136 -15.80 -48.96 7.50
C ARG A 136 -16.23 -49.30 8.93
N LYS A 137 -17.10 -50.31 9.08
CA LYS A 137 -17.63 -50.74 10.38
C LYS A 137 -16.52 -51.21 11.29
N ALA A 138 -15.64 -52.04 10.76
CA ALA A 138 -14.61 -52.62 11.59
C ALA A 138 -13.42 -51.66 11.82
N ALA A 139 -13.16 -50.65 10.97
CA ALA A 139 -12.32 -49.51 11.33
C ALA A 139 -12.92 -48.66 12.47
N TYR A 140 -14.26 -48.56 12.54
CA TYR A 140 -14.93 -47.91 13.65
C TYR A 140 -14.81 -48.72 14.94
N GLU A 141 -14.95 -50.05 14.86
CA GLU A 141 -14.71 -50.95 15.99
C GLU A 141 -13.25 -50.93 16.46
N ASP A 142 -12.27 -50.88 15.56
CA ASP A 142 -10.85 -50.76 15.91
C ASP A 142 -10.58 -49.47 16.70
N ARG A 143 -11.19 -48.33 16.28
CA ARG A 143 -11.12 -47.06 17.01
C ARG A 143 -11.81 -47.13 18.37
N ARG A 144 -12.98 -47.77 18.45
CA ARG A 144 -13.75 -47.94 19.68
C ARG A 144 -13.04 -48.84 20.69
N ALA A 145 -12.31 -49.84 20.21
CA ALA A 145 -11.56 -50.79 21.03
C ALA A 145 -10.14 -50.30 21.38
N HIS A 146 -9.77 -49.07 21.01
CA HIS A 146 -8.43 -48.50 21.23
C HIS A 146 -7.28 -49.42 20.76
N ARG A 147 -7.47 -50.14 19.65
CA ARG A 147 -6.38 -50.97 19.09
C ARG A 147 -5.32 -50.05 18.47
N ASP A 148 -4.04 -50.27 18.75
CA ASP A 148 -2.94 -49.42 18.27
C ASP A 148 -2.89 -49.28 16.73
N ALA A 149 -3.30 -50.32 16.00
CA ALA A 149 -3.41 -50.28 14.53
C ALA A 149 -4.53 -49.36 14.01
N ALA A 150 -5.44 -48.88 14.87
CA ALA A 150 -6.58 -48.04 14.50
C ALA A 150 -6.24 -46.55 14.42
N VAL A 151 -5.18 -46.13 15.10
CA VAL A 151 -4.78 -44.72 15.20
C VAL A 151 -3.66 -44.45 14.21
N LYS A 152 -4.00 -44.50 12.92
CA LYS A 152 -3.11 -43.92 11.91
C LYS A 152 -3.29 -42.41 11.97
N VAL A 153 -2.34 -41.71 12.61
CA VAL A 153 -2.25 -40.24 12.57
C VAL A 153 -1.97 -39.85 11.13
N GLN A 154 -3.01 -39.56 10.36
CA GLN A 154 -2.86 -38.88 9.08
C GLN A 154 -2.71 -37.41 9.41
N VAL A 155 -1.49 -36.88 9.28
CA VAL A 155 -1.24 -35.43 9.31
C VAL A 155 -1.93 -34.85 8.09
N VAL A 156 -3.20 -34.51 8.25
CA VAL A 156 -3.93 -33.68 7.30
C VAL A 156 -3.48 -32.26 7.62
N GLU A 157 -2.73 -31.64 6.72
CA GLU A 157 -2.53 -30.19 6.75
C GLU A 157 -3.92 -29.53 6.62
N LYS A 158 -4.57 -29.36 7.76
CA LYS A 158 -5.84 -28.65 7.86
C LYS A 158 -5.52 -27.19 7.62
N VAL A 159 -5.62 -26.76 6.37
CA VAL A 159 -5.57 -25.35 6.04
C VAL A 159 -6.75 -24.71 6.72
N VAL A 160 -6.46 -23.99 7.80
CA VAL A 160 -7.36 -22.99 8.38
C VAL A 160 -7.56 -21.96 7.27
N THR A 161 -8.63 -22.12 6.49
CA THR A 161 -9.13 -21.04 5.65
C THR A 161 -9.65 -19.99 6.61
N GLU A 162 -8.78 -19.08 7.01
CA GLU A 162 -9.18 -17.86 7.69
C GLU A 162 -10.09 -17.12 6.71
N VAL A 163 -11.40 -17.12 6.99
CA VAL A 163 -12.37 -16.34 6.22
C VAL A 163 -12.12 -14.89 6.55
N ARG A 164 -11.19 -14.27 5.82
CA ARG A 164 -10.99 -12.82 5.85
C ARG A 164 -11.95 -12.24 4.84
N GLU A 165 -12.93 -11.47 5.33
CA GLU A 165 -13.85 -10.73 4.49
C GLU A 165 -13.06 -9.89 3.49
N HIS A 166 -13.20 -10.27 2.22
CA HIS A 166 -12.52 -9.63 1.11
C HIS A 166 -13.46 -8.56 0.57
N ARG A 167 -13.16 -7.28 0.82
CA ARG A 167 -13.64 -6.21 -0.06
C ARG A 167 -12.91 -6.38 -1.39
N ILE A 168 -13.53 -7.15 -2.28
CA ILE A 168 -13.25 -7.10 -3.70
C ILE A 168 -13.78 -5.74 -4.13
N ASP A 169 -12.90 -4.79 -4.44
CA ASP A 169 -13.30 -3.67 -5.30
C ASP A 169 -13.58 -4.29 -6.67
N VAL A 170 -14.80 -4.80 -6.83
CA VAL A 170 -15.29 -5.28 -8.12
C VAL A 170 -15.09 -4.10 -9.07
N PRO A 171 -14.43 -4.28 -10.23
CA PRO A 171 -14.34 -3.23 -11.23
C PRO A 171 -15.76 -2.96 -11.72
N HIS A 172 -16.46 -2.08 -11.01
CA HIS A 172 -17.77 -1.64 -11.41
C HIS A 172 -17.60 -0.77 -12.65
N PRO A 173 -18.57 -0.81 -13.58
CA PRO A 173 -18.56 0.05 -14.75
C PRO A 173 -18.24 1.50 -14.38
N ARG A 174 -17.46 2.20 -15.20
CA ARG A 174 -17.13 3.63 -14.97
C ARG A 174 -18.37 4.50 -14.78
N SER A 175 -19.50 4.11 -15.37
CA SER A 175 -20.80 4.76 -15.16
C SER A 175 -21.23 4.75 -13.70
N ASP A 176 -20.92 3.70 -12.96
CA ASP A 176 -21.31 3.59 -11.56
C ASP A 176 -20.41 4.47 -10.68
N CYS A 177 -19.12 4.63 -11.02
CA CYS A 177 -18.27 5.65 -10.36
C CYS A 177 -18.87 7.05 -10.54
N VAL A 178 -19.31 7.38 -11.76
CA VAL A 178 -19.89 8.70 -12.08
C VAL A 178 -21.19 8.90 -11.29
N LYS A 179 -22.05 7.89 -11.22
CA LYS A 179 -23.29 7.96 -10.41
C LYS A 179 -22.98 8.16 -8.93
N THR A 180 -21.97 7.48 -8.38
CA THR A 180 -21.57 7.67 -6.98
C THR A 180 -21.08 9.10 -6.72
N VAL A 181 -20.25 9.66 -7.60
CA VAL A 181 -19.79 11.05 -7.48
C VAL A 181 -20.95 12.04 -7.58
N LEU A 182 -21.91 11.80 -8.48
CA LEU A 182 -23.09 12.67 -8.64
C LEU A 182 -24.09 12.55 -7.48
N ALA A 183 -24.01 11.48 -6.68
CA ALA A 183 -24.86 11.27 -5.51
C ALA A 183 -24.29 11.91 -4.22
N ASP A 184 -23.04 12.39 -4.27
CA ASP A 184 -22.31 12.99 -3.14
C ASP A 184 -21.90 14.42 -3.53
N ASP A 185 -22.57 15.40 -2.94
CA ASP A 185 -22.37 16.82 -3.26
C ASP A 185 -20.93 17.29 -3.01
N ASP A 186 -20.28 16.81 -1.94
CA ASP A 186 -18.89 17.14 -1.63
C ASP A 186 -17.93 16.51 -2.63
N ALA A 187 -18.19 15.25 -3.02
CA ALA A 187 -17.41 14.58 -4.06
C ALA A 187 -17.54 15.30 -5.41
N MET A 188 -18.73 15.77 -5.76
CA MET A 188 -18.97 16.55 -6.98
C MET A 188 -18.15 17.84 -6.98
N LEU A 189 -18.17 18.60 -5.89
CA LEU A 189 -17.36 19.83 -5.75
C LEU A 189 -15.86 19.53 -5.80
N ALA A 190 -15.40 18.47 -5.12
CA ALA A 190 -14.01 18.06 -5.13
C ALA A 190 -13.51 17.71 -6.55
N VAL A 191 -14.35 17.08 -7.38
CA VAL A 191 -14.02 16.80 -8.78
C VAL A 191 -13.86 18.09 -9.60
N ILE A 192 -14.72 19.09 -9.40
CA ILE A 192 -14.60 20.39 -10.09
C ILE A 192 -13.28 21.09 -9.71
N TRP A 193 -12.94 21.09 -8.42
CA TRP A 193 -11.66 21.64 -7.95
C TRP A 193 -10.45 20.91 -8.55
N ALA A 194 -10.50 19.58 -8.56
CA ALA A 194 -9.44 18.75 -9.14
C ALA A 194 -9.28 19.02 -10.64
N LEU A 195 -10.38 19.09 -11.39
CA LEU A 195 -10.35 19.45 -12.82
C LEU A 195 -9.74 20.83 -13.05
N THR A 196 -10.10 21.81 -12.20
CA THR A 196 -9.55 23.16 -12.27
C THR A 196 -8.04 23.18 -12.02
N ALA A 197 -7.57 22.44 -11.00
CA ALA A 197 -6.14 22.30 -10.73
C ALA A 197 -5.40 21.62 -11.89
N LEU A 198 -6.00 20.59 -12.50
CA LEU A 198 -5.42 19.87 -13.64
C LEU A 198 -5.30 20.73 -14.90
N VAL A 199 -6.24 21.63 -15.16
CA VAL A 199 -6.16 22.56 -16.31
C VAL A 199 -5.14 23.67 -16.05
N ARG A 200 -4.98 24.11 -14.80
CA ARG A 200 -3.96 25.10 -14.41
C ARG A 200 -2.55 24.53 -14.47
N ASP A 201 -2.41 23.23 -14.24
CA ASP A 201 -1.14 22.51 -14.34
C ASP A 201 -0.70 22.35 -15.80
N ARG A 202 0.21 23.24 -16.23
CA ARG A 202 0.79 23.25 -17.58
C ARG A 202 1.77 22.09 -17.84
N SER A 203 2.05 21.22 -16.88
CA SER A 203 2.89 20.04 -17.10
C SER A 203 2.20 18.99 -17.97
N ARG A 204 0.86 18.98 -18.01
CA ARG A 204 0.06 18.02 -18.78
C ARG A 204 -0.35 18.57 -20.14
N ARG A 205 0.46 18.27 -21.16
CA ARG A 205 0.22 18.67 -22.57
C ARG A 205 -1.10 18.18 -23.18
N ALA A 206 -1.77 17.20 -22.56
CA ALA A 206 -3.07 16.70 -23.01
C ALA A 206 -4.20 17.74 -22.88
N TYR A 207 -4.01 18.79 -22.07
CA TYR A 207 -4.96 19.88 -21.87
C TYR A 207 -4.46 21.22 -22.43
N ASP A 208 -3.48 21.20 -23.35
CA ASP A 208 -3.05 22.42 -24.04
C ASP A 208 -4.16 22.98 -24.96
N PRO A 209 -4.23 24.31 -25.20
CA PRO A 209 -5.32 24.94 -25.96
C PRO A 209 -5.61 24.36 -27.36
N HIS A 210 -4.56 23.84 -28.01
CA HIS A 210 -4.67 23.27 -29.35
C HIS A 210 -5.23 21.83 -29.36
N GLN A 211 -5.24 21.14 -28.21
CA GLN A 211 -5.69 19.76 -28.10
C GLN A 211 -7.23 19.66 -28.17
N THR A 212 -7.71 18.59 -28.81
CA THR A 212 -9.15 18.31 -28.90
C THR A 212 -9.80 18.09 -27.54
N ARG A 213 -9.06 17.50 -26.59
CA ARG A 213 -9.52 17.28 -25.21
C ARG A 213 -9.78 18.60 -24.47
N PHE A 214 -8.90 19.60 -24.64
CA PHE A 214 -9.10 20.92 -24.07
C PHE A 214 -10.34 21.60 -24.65
N LYS A 215 -10.50 21.58 -25.98
CA LYS A 215 -11.68 22.15 -26.66
C LYS A 215 -12.98 21.50 -26.20
N SER A 216 -12.98 20.18 -26.02
CA SER A 216 -14.13 19.45 -25.48
C SER A 216 -14.42 19.86 -24.04
N LEU A 217 -13.42 19.84 -23.16
CA LEU A 217 -13.58 20.24 -21.76
C LEU A 217 -14.09 21.68 -21.62
N SER A 218 -13.52 22.62 -22.37
CA SER A 218 -13.93 24.03 -22.37
C SER A 218 -15.39 24.20 -22.77
N ARG A 219 -15.87 23.44 -23.76
CA ARG A 219 -17.28 23.48 -24.18
C ARG A 219 -18.22 22.98 -23.09
N HIS A 220 -17.89 21.86 -22.44
CA HIS A 220 -18.70 21.31 -21.36
C HIS A 220 -18.70 22.21 -20.12
N ALA A 221 -17.55 22.83 -19.80
CA ALA A 221 -17.44 23.78 -18.71
C ALA A 221 -18.29 25.05 -18.95
N ALA A 222 -18.30 25.57 -20.18
CA ALA A 222 -19.17 26.68 -20.56
C ALA A 222 -20.66 26.31 -20.41
N ALA A 223 -21.07 25.15 -20.93
CA ALA A 223 -22.45 24.67 -20.80
C ALA A 223 -22.89 24.50 -19.33
N LEU A 224 -22.01 23.98 -18.46
CA LEU A 224 -22.28 23.89 -17.02
C LEU A 224 -22.43 25.26 -16.37
N HIS A 225 -21.56 26.22 -16.72
CA HIS A 225 -21.63 27.58 -16.21
C HIS A 225 -22.94 28.27 -16.61
N ASP A 226 -23.35 28.13 -17.87
CA ASP A 226 -24.60 28.70 -18.37
C ASP A 226 -25.83 28.12 -17.65
N ALA A 227 -25.87 26.80 -17.44
CA ALA A 227 -26.93 26.14 -16.69
C ALA A 227 -27.02 26.61 -15.23
N LEU A 228 -25.88 26.82 -14.57
CA LEU A 228 -25.85 27.38 -13.21
C LEU A 228 -26.37 28.82 -13.18
N ARG A 229 -26.00 29.65 -14.17
CA ARG A 229 -26.49 31.03 -14.28
C ARG A 229 -28.00 31.07 -14.53
N GLU A 230 -28.50 30.20 -15.40
CA GLU A 230 -29.93 30.09 -15.68
C GLU A 230 -30.70 29.71 -14.41
N ARG A 231 -30.24 28.68 -13.68
CA ARG A 231 -30.85 28.27 -12.41
C ARG A 231 -30.79 29.37 -11.33
N GLY A 232 -29.71 30.14 -11.28
CA GLY A 232 -29.62 31.29 -10.38
C GLY A 232 -30.62 32.39 -10.73
N ARG A 233 -30.78 32.70 -12.03
CA ARG A 233 -31.76 33.69 -12.50
C ARG A 233 -33.20 33.27 -12.20
N THR A 234 -33.54 32.00 -12.41
CA THR A 234 -34.90 31.51 -12.09
C THR A 234 -35.19 31.57 -10.59
N HIS A 235 -34.21 31.28 -9.74
CA HIS A 235 -34.34 31.41 -8.28
C HIS A 235 -34.54 32.87 -7.83
N HIS A 236 -33.87 33.84 -8.47
CA HIS A 236 -34.05 35.26 -8.18
C HIS A 236 -35.41 35.78 -8.69
N ALA A 237 -35.91 35.29 -9.83
CA ALA A 237 -37.23 35.65 -10.35
C ALA A 237 -38.38 35.13 -9.48
N SER A 238 -38.23 33.96 -8.84
CA SER A 238 -39.23 33.41 -7.90
C SER A 238 -39.21 34.03 -6.50
N GLY A 239 -38.15 34.76 -6.13
CA GLY A 239 -38.00 35.43 -4.83
C GLY A 239 -38.43 36.91 -4.80
N SER A 240 -38.94 37.44 -5.92
CA SER A 240 -39.40 38.84 -6.06
C SER A 240 -40.89 38.95 -6.40
N ALA A 241 -41.70 37.95 -6.05
CA ALA A 241 -43.15 38.11 -5.96
C ALA A 241 -43.52 38.44 -4.50
N PRO A 242 -44.11 39.63 -4.22
CA PRO A 242 -44.62 39.98 -2.89
C PRO A 242 -45.82 39.12 -2.48
#